data_AF-A0A9Q3EP48-F1
#
_entry.id   AF-A0A9Q3EP48-F1
#
_cell.length_a   1.000
_cell.length_b   1.000
_cell.length_c   1.000
_cell.angle_alpha   90.00
_cell.angle_beta   90.00
_cell.angle_gamma   90.00
#
_symmetry.space_group_name_H-M   'P 1'
#
loop_
_entity.id
_entity.type
_entity.pdbx_description
1 polymer ?
#
loop_
_entity_poly.entity_id
_entity_poly.type
_entity_poly.pdbx_seq_one_letter_code
_entity_poly.pdbx_strand_id
1 'polypeptide(L)'
;MEFSRGIDIIKEDFESPDRFVTATFNTLFNRSAHRCYIKLRQAHGHQSWTWWKTQIINKWANDAWGFKAEKAFEYSKFDADKAKALPWFCQKRTD
;
A
#
# COMPACT_ATOMS: atom_id res chain seq x y z
N MET A 1 -10.51 7.83 2.43
CA MET A 1 -9.90 7.29 1.20
C MET A 1 -9.00 8.37 0.59
N GLU A 2 -7.95 8.77 1.31
CA GLU A 2 -7.13 9.95 0.96
C GLU A 2 -6.31 9.77 -0.31
N PHE A 3 -5.81 8.55 -0.56
CA PHE A 3 -4.99 8.24 -1.74
C PHE A 3 -5.74 8.47 -3.05
N SER A 4 -6.93 7.89 -3.22
CA SER A 4 -7.70 8.05 -4.47
C SER A 4 -8.13 9.49 -4.69
N ARG A 5 -8.47 10.21 -3.62
CA ARG A 5 -8.85 11.62 -3.68
C ARG A 5 -7.67 12.50 -4.11
N GLY A 6 -6.47 12.24 -3.61
CA GLY A 6 -5.26 12.95 -4.06
C GLY A 6 -4.96 12.76 -5.54
N ILE A 7 -5.18 11.54 -6.07
CA ILE A 7 -5.04 11.29 -7.51
C ILE A 7 -6.14 12.00 -8.31
N ASP A 8 -7.39 12.04 -7.80
CA ASP A 8 -8.48 12.78 -8.47
C ASP A 8 -8.13 14.27 -8.59
N ILE A 9 -7.62 14.90 -7.53
CA ILE A 9 -7.17 16.30 -7.53
C ILE A 9 -6.04 16.51 -8.56
N ILE A 10 -5.03 15.64 -8.60
CA ILE A 10 -3.95 15.74 -9.59
C ILE A 10 -4.49 15.64 -11.02
N LYS A 11 -5.51 14.81 -11.25
CA LYS A 11 -6.12 14.71 -12.58
C LYS A 11 -6.89 15.97 -12.96
N GLU A 12 -7.59 16.56 -12.00
CA GLU A 12 -8.34 17.80 -12.19
C GLU A 12 -7.39 18.99 -12.43
N ASP A 13 -6.37 19.16 -11.60
CA ASP A 13 -5.45 20.30 -11.65
C ASP A 13 -4.52 20.29 -12.88
N PHE A 14 -4.13 19.10 -13.35
CA PHE A 14 -3.14 18.94 -14.42
C PHE A 14 -3.70 18.30 -15.69
N GLU A 15 -5.02 18.12 -15.80
CA GLU A 15 -5.68 17.41 -16.90
C GLU A 15 -4.99 16.07 -17.25
N SER A 16 -4.50 15.38 -16.22
CA SER A 16 -3.56 14.28 -16.41
C SER A 16 -4.23 13.06 -17.04
N PRO A 17 -3.69 12.53 -18.16
CA PRO A 17 -4.26 11.35 -18.81
C PRO A 17 -4.06 10.10 -17.95
N ASP A 18 -4.98 9.14 -18.06
CA ASP A 18 -4.97 7.90 -17.25
C ASP A 18 -3.66 7.10 -17.36
N ARG A 19 -3.01 7.13 -18.53
CA ARG A 19 -1.71 6.50 -18.74
C ARG A 19 -0.62 7.07 -17.84
N PHE A 20 -0.67 8.37 -17.52
CA PHE A 20 0.29 9.04 -16.66
C PHE A 20 0.09 8.59 -15.21
N VAL A 21 -1.15 8.69 -14.73
CA VAL A 21 -1.54 8.23 -13.38
C VAL A 21 -1.19 6.76 -13.17
N THR A 22 -1.48 5.89 -14.14
CA THR A 22 -1.19 4.46 -14.00
C THR A 22 0.29 4.13 -14.13
N ALA A 23 1.10 5.01 -14.73
CA ALA A 23 2.56 4.87 -14.74
C ALA A 23 3.18 5.25 -13.39
N THR A 24 2.63 6.26 -12.69
CA THR A 24 3.12 6.64 -11.35
C THR A 24 2.88 5.55 -10.32
N PHE A 25 1.99 4.58 -10.54
CA PHE A 25 1.82 3.44 -9.62
C PHE A 25 3.09 2.60 -9.43
N ASN A 26 3.98 2.57 -10.42
CA ASN A 26 5.28 1.91 -10.26
C ASN A 26 6.15 2.57 -9.17
N THR A 27 5.99 3.88 -8.96
CA THR A 27 6.76 4.64 -7.95
C THR A 27 5.98 4.81 -6.65
N LEU A 28 4.65 4.99 -6.73
CA LEU A 28 3.79 5.23 -5.57
C LEU A 28 3.52 3.96 -4.76
N PHE A 29 3.38 2.80 -5.42
CA PHE A 29 3.11 1.56 -4.71
C PHE A 29 4.40 0.89 -4.25
N ASN A 30 4.37 0.36 -3.02
CA ASN A 30 5.43 -0.46 -2.48
C ASN A 30 4.93 -1.88 -2.15
N ARG A 31 5.88 -2.82 -2.00
CA ARG A 31 5.66 -4.18 -1.47
C ARG A 31 4.41 -4.88 -2.04
N SER A 32 3.36 -5.04 -1.22
CA SER A 32 2.14 -5.78 -1.58
C SER A 32 1.30 -5.05 -2.61
N ALA A 33 1.22 -3.72 -2.54
CA ALA A 33 0.52 -2.89 -3.51
C ALA A 33 1.21 -2.95 -4.87
N HIS A 34 2.54 -2.86 -4.90
CA HIS A 34 3.31 -2.94 -6.15
C HIS A 34 3.14 -4.30 -6.84
N ARG A 35 3.25 -5.40 -6.09
CA ARG A 35 2.98 -6.75 -6.63
C ARG A 35 1.57 -6.89 -7.18
N CYS A 36 0.57 -6.31 -6.51
CA CYS A 36 -0.80 -6.33 -7.00
C CYS A 36 -0.94 -5.54 -8.32
N TYR A 37 -0.33 -4.36 -8.39
CA TYR A 37 -0.32 -3.55 -9.59
C TYR A 37 0.29 -4.29 -10.78
N ILE A 38 1.48 -4.87 -10.63
CA ILE A 38 2.14 -5.62 -11.71
C ILE A 38 1.26 -6.77 -12.20
N LYS A 39 0.66 -7.55 -11.28
CA LYS A 39 -0.24 -8.66 -11.64
C LYS A 39 -1.47 -8.18 -12.43
N LEU A 40 -2.16 -7.16 -11.94
CA LEU A 40 -3.34 -6.62 -12.61
C LEU A 40 -2.99 -5.97 -13.95
N ARG A 41 -1.85 -5.29 -14.05
CA ARG A 41 -1.36 -4.67 -15.27
C ARG A 41 -1.01 -5.71 -16.34
N GLN A 42 -0.41 -6.84 -15.94
CA GLN A 42 -0.14 -7.96 -16.84
C GLN A 42 -1.42 -8.64 -17.33
N ALA A 43 -2.42 -8.81 -16.44
CA ALA A 43 -3.66 -9.51 -16.77
C ALA A 43 -4.65 -8.67 -17.62
N HIS A 44 -4.73 -7.37 -17.35
CA HIS A 44 -5.76 -6.49 -17.93
C HIS A 44 -5.21 -5.37 -18.82
N GLY A 45 -3.88 -5.24 -18.94
CA GLY A 45 -3.24 -4.24 -19.77
C GLY A 45 -3.49 -2.80 -19.31
N HIS A 46 -3.58 -1.88 -20.27
CA HIS A 46 -3.87 -0.47 -20.00
C HIS A 46 -5.35 -0.32 -19.64
N GLN A 47 -5.62 0.24 -18.47
CA GLN A 47 -6.96 0.44 -17.93
C GLN A 47 -7.12 1.88 -17.42
N SER A 48 -8.36 2.35 -17.38
CA SER A 48 -8.70 3.70 -16.92
C SER A 48 -8.44 3.89 -15.43
N TRP A 49 -8.29 5.15 -15.00
CA TRP A 49 -8.16 5.48 -13.60
C TRP A 49 -9.38 5.02 -12.80
N THR A 50 -10.59 5.20 -13.35
CA THR A 50 -11.83 4.72 -12.74
C THR A 50 -11.79 3.22 -12.43
N TRP A 51 -11.30 2.41 -13.38
CA TRP A 51 -11.15 0.98 -13.17
C TRP A 51 -10.16 0.67 -12.04
N TRP A 52 -9.00 1.34 -12.04
CA TRP A 52 -7.99 1.16 -10.98
C TRP A 52 -8.49 1.58 -9.61
N LYS A 53 -9.24 2.68 -9.52
CA LYS A 53 -9.88 3.15 -8.30
C LYS A 53 -10.80 2.07 -7.73
N THR A 54 -11.62 1.43 -8.57
CA THR A 54 -12.46 0.29 -8.16
C THR A 54 -11.62 -0.89 -7.66
N GLN A 55 -10.53 -1.27 -8.34
CA GLN A 55 -9.68 -2.37 -7.89
C GLN A 55 -9.01 -2.09 -6.54
N ILE A 56 -8.56 -0.84 -6.33
CA ILE A 56 -7.94 -0.41 -5.07
C ILE A 56 -8.95 -0.49 -3.93
N ILE A 57 -10.16 0.04 -4.14
CA ILE A 57 -11.26 -0.01 -3.17
C ILE A 57 -11.60 -1.46 -2.84
N ASN A 58 -11.82 -2.28 -3.87
CA ASN A 58 -12.20 -3.68 -3.72
C ASN A 58 -11.13 -4.54 -3.07
N LYS A 59 -9.87 -4.08 -2.97
CA LYS A 59 -8.79 -4.86 -2.38
C LYS A 59 -8.39 -4.41 -0.98
N TRP A 60 -8.38 -3.09 -0.74
CA TRP A 60 -7.83 -2.49 0.48
C TRP A 60 -8.81 -1.62 1.25
N ALA A 61 -10.00 -1.35 0.70
CA ALA A 61 -11.05 -0.57 1.38
C ALA A 61 -12.36 -1.35 1.48
N ASN A 62 -12.29 -2.69 1.49
CA ASN A 62 -13.43 -3.55 1.76
C ASN A 62 -13.40 -4.06 3.20
N ASP A 63 -14.57 -4.41 3.75
CA ASP A 63 -14.73 -4.83 5.14
C ASP A 63 -13.92 -6.10 5.46
N ALA A 64 -13.83 -7.02 4.51
CA ALA A 64 -13.08 -8.26 4.69
C ALA A 64 -11.56 -8.02 4.84
N TRP A 65 -11.02 -7.00 4.17
CA TRP A 65 -9.64 -6.58 4.31
C TRP A 65 -9.44 -5.84 5.63
N GLY A 66 -10.37 -4.97 6.00
CA GLY A 66 -10.37 -4.29 7.31
C GLY A 66 -10.31 -5.30 8.45
N PHE A 67 -11.20 -6.30 8.43
CA PHE A 67 -11.22 -7.38 9.41
C PHE A 67 -9.93 -8.21 9.44
N LYS A 68 -9.33 -8.49 8.28
CA LYS A 68 -8.03 -9.19 8.20
C LYS A 68 -6.90 -8.36 8.79
N ALA A 69 -6.88 -7.06 8.53
CA ALA A 69 -5.88 -6.15 9.08
C ALA A 69 -6.02 -6.02 10.59
N GLU A 70 -7.26 -5.89 11.08
CA GLU A 70 -7.58 -5.85 12.52
C GLU A 70 -7.13 -7.14 13.22
N LYS A 71 -7.51 -8.32 12.71
CA LYS A 71 -7.03 -9.60 13.26
C LYS A 71 -5.50 -9.69 13.25
N ALA A 72 -4.86 -9.33 12.14
CA ALA A 72 -3.40 -9.38 12.06
C ALA A 72 -2.76 -8.47 13.11
N PHE A 73 -3.37 -7.32 13.42
CA PHE A 73 -2.93 -6.43 14.49
C PHE A 73 -3.18 -7.02 15.89
N GLU A 74 -4.36 -7.58 16.16
CA GLU A 74 -4.68 -8.23 17.44
C GLU A 74 -3.71 -9.38 17.79
N TYR A 75 -3.31 -10.15 16.78
CA TYR A 75 -2.33 -11.23 16.93
C TYR A 75 -0.88 -10.74 16.85
N SER A 76 -0.63 -9.49 16.46
CA SER A 76 0.69 -8.86 16.45
C SER A 76 1.06 -8.41 17.87
N LYS A 77 1.21 -9.38 18.79
CA LYS A 77 1.74 -9.12 20.13
C LYS A 77 3.27 -9.05 20.07
N PHE A 78 3.85 -8.09 20.80
CA PHE A 78 5.29 -8.06 21.01
C PHE A 78 5.70 -9.33 21.77
N ASP A 79 6.55 -10.12 21.15
CA ASP A 79 7.10 -11.35 21.72
C ASP A 79 8.55 -11.06 22.14
N ALA A 80 8.75 -10.86 23.44
CA ALA A 80 10.05 -10.49 24.00
C ALA A 80 11.12 -11.57 23.76
N ASP A 81 10.72 -12.84 23.65
CA ASP A 81 11.62 -13.96 23.42
C ASP A 81 12.04 -14.06 21.95
N LYS A 82 11.19 -13.58 21.02
CA LYS A 82 11.50 -13.49 19.58
C LYS A 82 12.10 -12.15 19.16
N ALA A 83 11.93 -11.11 19.98
CA ALA A 83 12.46 -9.79 19.70
C ALA A 83 13.96 -9.74 20.03
N LYS A 84 14.82 -9.75 19.01
CA LYS A 84 16.24 -9.40 19.21
C LYS A 84 16.34 -7.93 19.59
N ALA A 85 16.80 -7.67 20.81
CA ALA A 85 17.19 -6.34 21.22
C ALA A 85 18.22 -5.75 20.25
N LEU A 86 18.05 -4.48 19.91
CA LEU A 86 18.95 -3.81 18.98
C LEU A 86 20.34 -3.70 19.60
N PRO A 87 21.43 -3.91 18.83
CA PRO A 87 22.79 -3.95 19.37
C PRO A 87 23.20 -2.71 20.18
N TRP A 88 22.72 -1.53 19.79
CA TRP A 88 23.01 -0.27 20.49
C TRP A 88 22.35 -0.17 21.88
N PHE A 89 21.27 -0.92 22.12
CA PHE A 89 20.60 -0.99 23.42
C PHE A 89 21.31 -1.97 24.37
N CYS A 90 22.00 -2.97 23.84
CA CYS A 90 22.70 -3.99 24.62
C CYS A 90 24.15 -3.61 24.99
N GLN A 91 24.68 -2.50 24.48
CA GLN A 91 26.01 -2.02 24.86
C GLN A 91 25.98 -1.45 26.29
N LYS A 92 26.66 -2.12 27.23
CA LYS A 92 26.95 -1.53 28.53
C LYS A 92 27.90 -0.36 28.33
N ARG A 93 27.55 0.82 28.85
CA ARG A 93 28.54 1.88 29.08
C ARG A 93 29.59 1.31 30.00
N THR A 94 30.81 1.22 29.50
CA THR A 94 31.99 0.88 30.29
C THR A 94 32.56 2.25 30.67
N ASP A 95 32.40 2.61 31.95
CA ASP A 95 33.03 3.80 32.53
C ASP A 95 34.50 3.49 32.89
#